data_AF-A0A3C0NLX3-F1
#
_entry.id   AF-A0A3C0NLX3-F1
#
_cell.length_a   1.000
_cell.length_b   1.000
_cell.length_c   1.000
_cell.angle_alpha   90.00
_cell.angle_beta   90.00
_cell.angle_gamma   90.00
#
_symmetry.space_group_name_H-M   'P 1'
#
loop_
_entity.id
_entity.type
_entity.pdbx_description
1 polymer ?
#
loop_
_entity_poly.entity_id
_entity_poly.type
_entity_poly.pdbx_seq_one_letter_code
_entity_poly.pdbx_strand_id
1 'polypeptide(L)'
;MKFFGMTDKGKVRQDNQDSFIIEYCEPKDCVVTALCDGMGGAKAGGLASQLSNKEFVNYVYGKLTSRVSRTVDYRKLLLDACADANGVAFEYSKFDEAYNGMGTTLVGGVIKSNGEGYLINVGDSRAYQVLKRYDTIIQITRDHSLVEDLVEYGAITKEQAKKHPQRNIITRALGSEADVEADYYEINLAQGDMLLLCSDGLSNIVSDEEMLDYAVDY
;
A
#
# COMPACT_ATOMS: atom_id res chain seq x y z
N MET A 1 0.33 19.86 5.88
CA MET A 1 -0.25 18.57 6.29
C MET A 1 0.57 17.99 7.43
N LYS A 2 -0.03 17.19 8.33
CA LYS A 2 0.72 16.42 9.32
C LYS A 2 0.78 14.97 8.84
N PHE A 3 1.89 14.29 9.09
CA PHE A 3 2.09 12.89 8.74
C PHE A 3 2.98 12.22 9.78
N PHE A 4 2.73 10.94 10.02
CA PHE A 4 3.56 10.10 10.87
C PHE A 4 3.35 8.64 10.44
N GLY A 5 4.25 7.75 10.85
CA GLY A 5 4.10 6.32 10.61
C GLY A 5 4.66 5.54 11.78
N MET A 6 4.14 4.32 11.95
CA MET A 6 4.53 3.40 13.01
C MET A 6 4.59 2.00 12.42
N THR A 7 5.49 1.17 12.92
CA THR A 7 5.58 -0.24 12.58
C THR A 7 6.01 -1.01 13.81
N ASP A 8 5.48 -2.23 13.97
CA ASP A 8 5.80 -3.13 15.06
C ASP A 8 5.83 -4.56 14.52
N LYS A 9 6.74 -5.38 15.03
CA LYS A 9 6.85 -6.79 14.63
C LYS A 9 5.62 -7.62 15.04
N GLY A 10 4.92 -7.17 16.07
CA GLY A 10 3.94 -7.95 16.79
C GLY A 10 4.58 -8.98 17.72
N LYS A 11 3.72 -9.70 18.44
CA LYS A 11 4.12 -10.64 19.50
C LYS A 11 4.52 -12.04 18.99
N VAL A 12 4.16 -12.37 17.76
CA VAL A 12 4.23 -13.75 17.23
C VAL A 12 5.32 -13.91 16.16
N ARG A 13 5.62 -12.86 15.39
CA ARG A 13 6.61 -12.94 14.29
C ARG A 13 8.04 -12.84 14.81
N GLN A 14 8.97 -13.49 14.12
CA GLN A 14 10.41 -13.44 14.45
C GLN A 14 11.07 -12.17 13.95
N ASP A 15 10.68 -11.70 12.76
CA ASP A 15 11.15 -10.49 12.10
C ASP A 15 9.97 -9.61 11.67
N ASN A 16 10.21 -8.31 11.52
CA ASN A 16 9.26 -7.39 10.90
C ASN A 16 9.56 -7.32 9.40
N GLN A 17 8.57 -7.68 8.58
CA GLN A 17 8.68 -7.67 7.12
C GLN A 17 7.90 -6.52 6.49
N ASP A 18 7.26 -5.68 7.30
CA ASP A 18 6.59 -4.46 6.85
C ASP A 18 7.62 -3.35 6.67
N SER A 19 7.44 -2.53 5.64
CA SER A 19 8.21 -1.33 5.40
C SER A 19 7.27 -0.18 5.04
N PHE A 20 7.57 1.03 5.51
CA PHE A 20 6.87 2.23 5.05
C PHE A 20 7.86 3.37 4.84
N ILE A 21 7.52 4.28 3.92
CA ILE A 21 8.24 5.52 3.65
C ILE A 21 7.22 6.67 3.58
N ILE A 22 7.57 7.80 4.19
CA ILE A 22 6.83 9.05 4.08
C ILE A 22 7.87 10.16 3.82
N GLU A 23 7.80 10.80 2.66
CA GLU A 23 8.75 11.82 2.24
C GLU A 23 8.01 13.08 1.78
N TYR A 24 8.37 14.22 2.35
CA TYR A 24 7.81 15.50 1.93
C TYR A 24 8.64 16.08 0.79
N CYS A 25 8.00 16.27 -0.37
CA CYS A 25 8.59 16.86 -1.56
C CYS A 25 8.32 18.37 -1.59
N GLU A 26 9.21 19.15 -0.97
CA GLU A 26 9.11 20.62 -0.93
C GLU A 26 8.93 21.27 -2.31
N PRO A 27 9.64 20.87 -3.39
CA PRO A 27 9.51 21.53 -4.69
C PRO A 27 8.13 21.40 -5.33
N LYS A 28 7.32 20.42 -4.91
CA LYS A 28 5.97 20.16 -5.42
C LYS A 28 4.87 20.31 -4.36
N ASP A 29 5.25 20.68 -3.12
CA ASP A 29 4.33 20.84 -1.99
C ASP A 29 3.38 19.64 -1.84
N CYS A 30 3.97 18.44 -1.78
CA CYS A 30 3.25 17.18 -1.69
C CYS A 30 4.02 16.17 -0.83
N VAL A 31 3.34 15.13 -0.38
CA VAL A 31 3.91 13.99 0.34
C VAL A 31 3.89 12.79 -0.59
N VAL A 32 5.03 12.12 -0.73
CA VAL A 32 5.17 10.81 -1.37
C VAL A 32 5.20 9.77 -0.24
N THR A 33 4.36 8.75 -0.33
CA THR A 33 4.31 7.70 0.70
C THR A 33 4.04 6.35 0.10
N ALA A 34 4.56 5.30 0.74
CA ALA A 34 4.25 3.92 0.41
C ALA A 34 4.42 3.02 1.62
N LEU A 35 3.61 1.98 1.68
CA LEU A 35 3.65 0.89 2.65
C LEU A 35 3.68 -0.43 1.88
N CYS A 36 4.57 -1.33 2.30
CA CYS A 36 4.77 -2.64 1.72
C CYS A 36 4.77 -3.68 2.85
N ASP A 37 3.94 -4.71 2.73
CA ASP A 37 3.93 -5.89 3.60
C ASP A 37 4.68 -7.01 2.86
N GLY A 38 5.80 -7.44 3.44
CA GLY A 38 6.71 -8.41 2.84
C GLY A 38 6.30 -9.84 3.14
N MET A 39 6.24 -10.68 2.10
CA MET A 39 5.92 -12.10 2.21
C MET A 39 7.04 -12.99 1.65
N GLY A 40 7.17 -14.19 2.22
CA GLY A 40 8.16 -15.18 1.84
C GLY A 40 8.83 -15.82 3.06
N GLY A 41 9.82 -16.68 2.82
CA GLY A 41 10.61 -17.29 3.89
C GLY A 41 11.33 -16.26 4.77
N ALA A 42 11.90 -16.72 5.88
CA ALA A 42 12.67 -15.86 6.79
C ALA A 42 13.79 -15.15 6.01
N LYS A 43 13.76 -13.80 6.01
CA LYS A 43 14.58 -12.83 5.24
C LYS A 43 14.07 -12.39 3.87
N ALA A 44 13.34 -13.23 3.14
CA ALA A 44 12.94 -12.92 1.76
C ALA A 44 11.89 -11.80 1.69
N GLY A 45 10.85 -11.87 2.52
CA GLY A 45 9.78 -10.86 2.54
C GLY A 45 10.26 -9.47 2.95
N GLY A 46 11.09 -9.39 4.01
CA GLY A 46 11.62 -8.10 4.48
C GLY A 46 12.55 -7.42 3.46
N LEU A 47 13.29 -8.20 2.65
CA LEU A 47 14.08 -7.64 1.56
C LEU A 47 13.19 -7.14 0.42
N ALA A 48 12.17 -7.92 0.04
CA ALA A 48 11.22 -7.53 -1.01
C ALA A 48 10.51 -6.21 -0.65
N SER A 49 9.94 -6.10 0.55
CA SER A 49 9.25 -4.89 0.98
C SER A 49 10.16 -3.67 1.03
N GLN A 50 11.40 -3.81 1.48
CA GLN A 50 12.35 -2.69 1.53
C GLN A 50 12.79 -2.23 0.14
N LEU A 51 13.11 -3.17 -0.76
CA LEU A 51 13.57 -2.85 -2.11
C LEU A 51 12.45 -2.21 -2.94
N SER A 52 11.26 -2.82 -2.97
CA SER A 52 10.14 -2.29 -3.75
C SER A 52 9.68 -0.92 -3.23
N ASN A 53 9.58 -0.73 -1.91
CA ASN A 53 9.17 0.56 -1.34
C ASN A 53 10.16 1.67 -1.70
N LYS A 54 11.47 1.40 -1.53
CA LYS A 54 12.53 2.35 -1.86
C LYS A 54 12.54 2.70 -3.35
N GLU A 55 12.42 1.70 -4.22
CA GLU A 55 12.40 1.93 -5.67
C GLU A 55 11.20 2.78 -6.08
N PHE A 56 10.00 2.43 -5.59
CA PHE A 56 8.77 3.16 -5.86
C PHE A 56 8.89 4.64 -5.47
N VAL A 57 9.30 4.93 -4.23
CA VAL A 57 9.42 6.32 -3.75
C VAL A 57 10.50 7.09 -4.51
N ASN A 58 11.66 6.49 -4.78
CA ASN A 58 12.73 7.13 -5.53
C ASN A 58 12.29 7.49 -6.96
N TYR A 59 11.58 6.58 -7.63
CA TYR A 59 11.05 6.81 -8.97
C TYR A 59 10.10 8.01 -8.96
N VAL A 60 9.11 7.98 -8.06
CA VAL A 60 8.09 9.03 -7.94
C VAL A 60 8.76 10.38 -7.64
N TYR A 61 9.62 10.43 -6.62
CA TYR A 61 10.31 11.65 -6.22
C TYR A 61 11.21 12.21 -7.34
N GLY A 62 11.97 11.34 -8.02
CA GLY A 62 12.84 11.72 -9.14
C GLY A 62 12.07 12.32 -10.32
N LYS A 63 10.91 11.76 -10.67
CA LYS A 63 10.06 12.31 -11.73
C LYS A 63 9.38 13.62 -11.31
N LEU A 64 8.91 13.72 -10.07
CA LEU A 64 8.31 14.94 -9.54
C LEU A 64 9.28 16.12 -9.52
N THR A 65 10.54 15.87 -9.17
CA THR A 65 11.58 16.91 -9.11
C THR A 65 12.28 17.18 -10.44
N SER A 66 11.97 16.41 -11.49
CA SER A 66 12.54 16.59 -12.82
C SER A 66 12.16 17.93 -13.45
N ARG A 67 13.14 18.62 -14.03
CA ARG A 67 12.94 19.91 -14.73
C ARG A 67 12.34 19.75 -16.13
N VAL A 68 12.21 18.52 -16.62
CA VAL A 68 11.82 18.24 -18.02
C VAL A 68 10.30 18.29 -18.20
N SER A 69 9.53 17.89 -17.19
CA SER A 69 8.06 17.87 -17.29
C SER A 69 7.41 18.98 -16.48
N ARG A 70 6.60 19.82 -17.14
CA ARG A 70 5.82 20.88 -16.47
C ARG A 70 4.49 20.37 -15.93
N THR A 71 3.92 19.34 -16.55
CA THR A 71 2.67 18.68 -16.14
C THR A 71 2.95 17.25 -15.74
N VAL A 72 2.38 16.80 -14.63
CA VAL A 72 2.56 15.43 -14.13
C VAL A 72 1.27 14.65 -14.42
N ASP A 73 1.39 13.58 -15.19
CA ASP A 73 0.37 12.55 -15.29
C ASP A 73 0.59 11.58 -14.12
N TYR A 74 -0.18 11.75 -13.05
CA TYR A 74 -0.01 10.96 -11.82
C TYR A 74 -0.37 9.49 -12.02
N ARG A 75 -1.35 9.17 -12.88
CA ARG A 75 -1.70 7.79 -13.19
C ARG A 75 -0.52 7.07 -13.85
N LYS A 76 0.03 7.66 -14.91
CA LYS A 76 1.19 7.07 -15.57
C LYS A 76 2.40 7.01 -14.64
N LEU A 77 2.65 8.07 -13.88
CA LEU A 77 3.75 8.13 -12.92
C LEU A 77 3.71 6.97 -11.92
N LEU A 78 2.57 6.74 -11.28
CA LEU A 78 2.44 5.71 -10.25
C LEU A 78 2.48 4.30 -10.86
N LEU A 79 1.84 4.09 -12.02
CA LEU A 79 1.90 2.80 -12.73
C LEU A 79 3.33 2.44 -13.14
N ASP A 80 4.08 3.39 -13.72
CA ASP A 80 5.48 3.16 -14.09
C ASP A 80 6.34 2.90 -12.85
N ALA A 81 6.13 3.64 -11.75
CA ALA A 81 6.85 3.42 -10.49
C ALA A 81 6.57 2.05 -9.87
N CYS A 82 5.32 1.57 -9.96
CA CYS A 82 4.92 0.25 -9.49
C CYS A 82 5.56 -0.85 -10.34
N ALA A 83 5.63 -0.67 -11.66
CA ALA A 83 6.29 -1.60 -12.56
C ALA A 83 7.81 -1.71 -12.27
N ASP A 84 8.49 -0.59 -12.04
CA ASP A 84 9.92 -0.59 -11.67
C ASP A 84 10.13 -1.27 -10.30
N ALA A 85 9.27 -0.99 -9.31
CA ALA A 85 9.30 -1.65 -8.00
C ALA A 85 9.04 -3.16 -8.08
N ASN A 86 8.18 -3.60 -9.00
CA ASN A 86 7.98 -5.02 -9.32
C ASN A 86 9.24 -5.65 -9.92
N GLY A 87 9.82 -4.98 -10.92
CA GLY A 87 11.01 -5.46 -11.62
C GLY A 87 12.17 -5.73 -10.66
N VAL A 88 12.44 -4.81 -9.73
CA VAL A 88 13.49 -5.00 -8.72
C VAL A 88 13.21 -6.23 -7.85
N ALA A 89 11.98 -6.40 -7.34
CA ALA A 89 11.65 -7.58 -6.53
C ALA A 89 11.67 -8.88 -7.37
N PHE A 90 11.24 -8.83 -8.62
CA PHE A 90 11.22 -10.00 -9.48
C PHE A 90 12.64 -10.45 -9.85
N GLU A 91 13.54 -9.54 -10.18
CA GLU A 91 14.93 -9.87 -10.51
C GLU A 91 15.66 -10.49 -9.31
N TYR A 92 15.49 -9.93 -8.12
CA TYR A 92 16.08 -10.51 -6.90
C TYR A 92 15.48 -11.88 -6.55
N SER A 93 14.19 -12.11 -6.82
CA SER A 93 13.54 -13.41 -6.56
C SER A 93 14.10 -14.51 -7.46
N LYS A 94 14.66 -14.15 -8.63
CA LYS A 94 15.36 -15.07 -9.55
C LYS A 94 16.86 -15.21 -9.28
N PHE A 95 17.46 -14.32 -8.50
CA PHE A 95 18.91 -14.26 -8.33
C PHE A 95 19.45 -15.33 -7.36
N ASP A 96 18.73 -15.62 -6.28
CA ASP A 96 19.14 -16.59 -5.25
C ASP A 96 17.96 -17.48 -4.86
N GLU A 97 18.20 -18.79 -4.72
CA GLU A 97 17.17 -19.73 -4.24
C GLU A 97 16.63 -19.36 -2.86
N ALA A 98 17.43 -18.68 -2.03
CA ALA A 98 17.00 -18.17 -0.73
C ALA A 98 15.89 -17.10 -0.82
N TYR A 99 15.69 -16.49 -2.00
CA TYR A 99 14.69 -15.47 -2.27
C TYR A 99 13.58 -15.95 -3.23
N ASN A 100 13.58 -17.24 -3.58
CA ASN A 100 12.50 -17.81 -4.38
C ASN A 100 11.15 -17.62 -3.69
N GLY A 101 10.19 -17.08 -4.44
CA GLY A 101 8.85 -16.79 -3.92
C GLY A 101 8.78 -15.60 -2.97
N MET A 102 9.81 -14.74 -2.93
CA MET A 102 9.68 -13.45 -2.26
C MET A 102 8.66 -12.58 -2.98
N GLY A 103 7.90 -11.83 -2.20
CA GLY A 103 7.00 -10.83 -2.74
C GLY A 103 6.65 -9.80 -1.69
N THR A 104 5.93 -8.77 -2.12
CA THR A 104 5.43 -7.77 -1.18
C THR A 104 4.17 -7.10 -1.73
N THR A 105 3.32 -6.61 -0.84
CA THR A 105 2.26 -5.67 -1.22
C THR A 105 2.86 -4.28 -1.50
N LEU A 106 2.07 -3.39 -2.07
CA LEU A 106 2.37 -1.98 -2.18
C LEU A 106 1.06 -1.20 -2.11
N VAL A 107 0.92 -0.32 -1.11
CA VAL A 107 -0.11 0.72 -1.09
C VAL A 107 0.55 2.07 -0.85
N GLY A 108 0.31 3.05 -1.71
CA GLY A 108 1.03 4.32 -1.63
C GLY A 108 0.67 5.29 -2.74
N GLY A 109 1.36 6.42 -2.78
CA GLY A 109 1.20 7.41 -3.84
C GLY A 109 1.59 8.82 -3.41
N VAL A 110 0.90 9.82 -3.94
CA VAL A 110 1.22 11.24 -3.78
C VAL A 110 0.01 12.01 -3.26
N ILE A 111 0.19 12.74 -2.16
CA ILE A 111 -0.84 13.62 -1.56
C ILE A 111 -0.35 15.07 -1.63
N LYS A 112 -1.07 15.91 -2.36
CA LYS A 112 -0.76 17.34 -2.51
C LYS A 112 -1.30 18.13 -1.32
N SER A 113 -0.66 19.26 -1.01
CA SER A 113 -1.06 20.15 0.10
C SER A 113 -2.48 20.70 0.01
N ASN A 114 -3.04 20.75 -1.20
CA ASN A 114 -4.42 21.16 -1.45
C ASN A 114 -5.45 20.04 -1.25
N GLY A 115 -5.03 18.84 -0.82
CA GLY A 115 -5.90 17.70 -0.53
C GLY A 115 -6.07 16.70 -1.67
N GLU A 116 -5.64 17.02 -2.89
CA GLU A 116 -5.67 16.06 -4.01
C GLU A 116 -4.70 14.89 -3.73
N GLY A 117 -5.20 13.67 -3.78
CA GLY A 117 -4.42 12.46 -3.57
C GLY A 117 -4.53 11.48 -4.73
N TYR A 118 -3.42 10.84 -5.05
CA TYR A 118 -3.29 9.85 -6.12
C TYR A 118 -2.64 8.62 -5.50
N LEU A 119 -3.31 7.48 -5.58
CA LEU A 119 -2.90 6.26 -4.90
C LEU A 119 -2.79 5.09 -5.88
N ILE A 120 -1.96 4.13 -5.53
CA ILE A 120 -1.81 2.85 -6.20
C ILE A 120 -1.84 1.73 -5.16
N ASN A 121 -2.40 0.59 -5.55
CA ASN A 121 -2.46 -0.61 -4.72
C ASN A 121 -2.10 -1.88 -5.49
N VAL A 122 -1.30 -2.72 -4.85
CA VAL A 122 -1.07 -4.13 -5.19
C VAL A 122 -1.05 -4.93 -3.89
N GLY A 123 -2.04 -5.81 -3.71
CA GLY A 123 -2.13 -6.71 -2.55
C GLY A 123 -3.31 -6.35 -1.67
N ASP A 124 -3.24 -6.76 -0.41
CA ASP A 124 -4.29 -6.63 0.61
C ASP A 124 -3.91 -5.64 1.73
N SER A 125 -2.79 -4.92 1.59
CA SER A 125 -2.60 -3.68 2.32
C SER A 125 -3.62 -2.63 1.85
N ARG A 126 -4.03 -1.73 2.74
CA ARG A 126 -5.20 -0.88 2.52
C ARG A 126 -4.92 0.60 2.67
N ALA A 127 -5.65 1.38 1.89
CA ALA A 127 -5.81 2.81 2.11
C ALA A 127 -7.26 3.09 2.56
N TYR A 128 -7.41 3.91 3.60
CA TYR A 128 -8.70 4.39 4.09
C TYR A 128 -8.74 5.92 4.09
N GLN A 129 -9.90 6.47 3.75
CA GLN A 129 -10.23 7.86 3.99
C GLN A 129 -11.09 7.96 5.26
N VAL A 130 -10.57 8.65 6.28
CA VAL A 130 -11.31 8.94 7.51
C VAL A 130 -11.90 10.34 7.39
N LEU A 131 -13.22 10.41 7.40
CA LEU A 131 -14.01 11.62 7.25
C LEU A 131 -14.57 12.05 8.61
N LYS A 132 -13.76 12.73 9.42
CA LYS A 132 -14.13 13.12 10.80
C LYS A 132 -15.45 13.88 10.90
N ARG A 133 -15.73 14.74 9.91
CA ARG A 133 -16.95 15.56 9.88
C ARG A 133 -18.22 14.72 9.73
N TYR A 134 -18.10 13.53 9.16
CA TYR A 134 -19.21 12.62 8.88
C TYR A 134 -19.19 11.38 9.76
N ASP A 135 -18.24 11.29 10.70
CA ASP A 135 -18.07 10.14 11.58
C ASP A 135 -18.04 8.82 10.78
N THR A 136 -17.18 8.79 9.75
CA THR A 136 -17.15 7.68 8.79
C THR A 136 -15.72 7.40 8.35
N ILE A 137 -15.41 6.12 8.18
CA ILE A 137 -14.20 5.61 7.54
C ILE A 137 -14.59 4.88 6.26
N ILE A 138 -13.83 5.07 5.18
CA ILE A 138 -14.10 4.48 3.87
C ILE A 138 -12.83 3.80 3.38
N GLN A 139 -12.89 2.49 3.15
CA GLN A 139 -11.83 1.78 2.45
C GLN A 139 -11.79 2.23 0.99
N ILE A 140 -10.65 2.76 0.56
CA ILE A 140 -10.42 3.25 -0.82
C ILE A 140 -10.05 2.08 -1.72
N THR A 141 -9.12 1.25 -1.26
CA THR A 141 -8.53 0.16 -2.04
C THR A 141 -9.37 -1.09 -1.98
N ARG A 142 -9.37 -1.88 -3.06
CA ARG A 142 -9.85 -3.26 -3.03
C ARG A 142 -8.69 -4.20 -2.70
N ASP A 143 -8.92 -5.16 -1.82
CA ASP A 143 -7.93 -6.18 -1.53
C ASP A 143 -7.75 -7.09 -2.75
N HIS A 144 -6.52 -7.33 -3.17
CA HIS A 144 -6.20 -8.39 -4.12
C HIS A 144 -6.08 -9.71 -3.38
N SER A 145 -7.21 -10.25 -2.92
CA SER A 145 -7.30 -11.50 -2.18
C SER A 145 -8.34 -12.44 -2.76
N LEU A 146 -8.13 -13.74 -2.55
CA LEU A 146 -9.04 -14.78 -3.04
C LEU A 146 -10.46 -14.58 -2.49
N VAL A 147 -10.58 -14.15 -1.23
CA VAL A 147 -11.90 -13.95 -0.62
C VAL A 147 -12.60 -12.72 -1.15
N GLU A 148 -11.88 -11.65 -1.48
CA GLU A 148 -12.47 -10.47 -2.13
C GLU A 148 -12.95 -10.82 -3.55
N ASP A 149 -12.17 -11.60 -4.30
CA ASP A 149 -12.58 -12.10 -5.62
C ASP A 149 -13.84 -12.97 -5.52
N LEU A 150 -13.93 -13.87 -4.52
CA LEU A 150 -15.13 -14.69 -4.28
C LEU A 150 -16.36 -13.87 -3.90
N VAL A 151 -16.19 -12.77 -3.15
CA VAL A 151 -17.28 -11.85 -2.83
C VAL A 151 -17.77 -11.14 -4.09
N GLU A 152 -16.86 -10.66 -4.93
CA GLU A 152 -17.19 -9.97 -6.18
C GLU A 152 -17.94 -10.88 -7.16
N TYR A 153 -17.53 -12.14 -7.27
CA TYR A 153 -18.25 -13.14 -8.08
C TYR A 153 -19.57 -13.61 -7.46
N GLY A 154 -19.95 -13.11 -6.27
CA GLY A 154 -21.18 -13.49 -5.58
C GLY A 154 -21.15 -14.91 -5.00
N ALA A 155 -19.97 -15.53 -4.90
CA ALA A 155 -19.81 -16.88 -4.38
C ALA A 155 -19.95 -16.92 -2.85
N ILE A 156 -19.51 -15.86 -2.17
CA ILE A 156 -19.65 -15.69 -0.71
C ILE A 156 -20.07 -14.26 -0.36
N THR A 157 -20.56 -14.04 0.86
CA THR A 157 -20.83 -12.71 1.41
C THR A 157 -19.59 -12.13 2.09
N LYS A 158 -19.56 -10.80 2.30
CA LYS A 158 -18.49 -10.13 3.08
C LYS A 158 -18.30 -10.73 4.48
N GLU A 159 -19.39 -11.14 5.12
CA GLU A 159 -19.34 -11.77 6.45
C GLU A 159 -18.76 -13.19 6.40
N GLN A 160 -18.95 -13.91 5.30
CA GLN A 160 -18.31 -15.21 5.07
C GLN A 160 -16.82 -15.05 4.76
N ALA A 161 -16.43 -14.03 4.00
CA ALA A 161 -15.03 -13.73 3.68
C ALA A 161 -14.16 -13.56 4.94
N LYS A 162 -14.65 -12.81 5.93
CA LYS A 162 -13.98 -12.59 7.24
C LYS A 162 -13.64 -13.90 7.98
N LYS A 163 -14.45 -14.94 7.80
CA LYS A 163 -14.31 -16.25 8.48
C LYS A 163 -13.76 -17.34 7.57
N HIS A 164 -13.43 -17.00 6.32
CA HIS A 164 -13.01 -17.97 5.34
C HIS A 164 -11.63 -18.56 5.70
N PRO A 165 -11.42 -19.88 5.55
CA PRO A 165 -10.13 -20.51 5.87
C PRO A 165 -8.98 -20.00 4.99
N GLN A 166 -9.30 -19.49 3.80
CA GLN A 166 -8.33 -18.97 2.83
C GLN A 166 -8.30 -17.43 2.76
N ARG A 167 -8.73 -16.73 3.81
CA ARG A 167 -8.77 -15.25 3.81
C ARG A 167 -7.40 -14.57 3.68
N ASN A 168 -6.32 -15.26 3.99
CA ASN A 168 -4.95 -14.76 3.90
C ASN A 168 -4.28 -15.07 2.54
N ILE A 169 -5.03 -15.59 1.56
CA ILE A 169 -4.48 -15.85 0.22
C ILE A 169 -4.66 -14.59 -0.62
N ILE A 170 -3.54 -13.94 -0.93
CA ILE A 170 -3.50 -12.84 -1.89
C ILE A 170 -3.43 -13.35 -3.33
N THR A 171 -3.94 -12.57 -4.27
CA THR A 171 -3.98 -12.89 -5.70
C THR A 171 -3.05 -12.02 -6.54
N ARG A 172 -2.52 -10.92 -5.98
CA ARG A 172 -1.51 -10.07 -6.61
C ARG A 172 -0.47 -9.60 -5.59
N ALA A 173 0.80 -9.64 -5.97
CA ALA A 173 1.93 -9.12 -5.21
C ALA A 173 3.03 -8.64 -6.15
N LEU A 174 3.88 -7.74 -5.67
CA LEU A 174 5.12 -7.41 -6.36
C LEU A 174 6.14 -8.54 -6.21
N GLY A 175 6.91 -8.81 -7.26
CA GLY A 175 8.02 -9.76 -7.28
C GLY A 175 7.64 -11.22 -7.56
N SER A 176 6.34 -11.55 -7.55
CA SER A 176 5.86 -12.91 -7.84
C SER A 176 5.87 -13.23 -9.34
N GLU A 177 5.54 -12.24 -10.18
CA GLU A 177 5.48 -12.35 -11.63
C GLU A 177 6.27 -11.21 -12.29
N ALA A 178 6.63 -11.38 -13.57
CA ALA A 178 7.41 -10.39 -14.31
C ALA A 178 6.64 -9.08 -14.51
N ASP A 179 5.34 -9.18 -14.70
CA ASP A 179 4.40 -8.07 -14.82
C ASP A 179 3.40 -8.13 -13.67
N VAL A 180 2.91 -6.97 -13.23
CA VAL A 180 1.90 -6.87 -12.18
C VAL A 180 0.86 -5.83 -12.55
N GLU A 181 -0.41 -6.17 -12.35
CA GLU A 181 -1.52 -5.24 -12.52
C GLU A 181 -1.78 -4.51 -11.21
N ALA A 182 -1.74 -3.19 -11.26
CA ALA A 182 -1.95 -2.32 -10.11
C ALA A 182 -3.21 -1.49 -10.27
N ASP A 183 -3.95 -1.33 -9.18
CA ASP A 183 -5.15 -0.52 -9.15
C ASP A 183 -4.79 0.93 -8.80
N TYR A 184 -5.36 1.88 -9.53
CA TYR A 184 -5.13 3.32 -9.32
C TYR A 184 -6.38 4.02 -8.82
N TYR A 185 -6.21 4.91 -7.85
CA TYR A 185 -7.28 5.63 -7.17
C TYR A 185 -6.97 7.13 -7.09
N GLU A 186 -8.02 7.95 -7.13
CA GLU A 186 -7.94 9.39 -6.88
C GLU A 186 -8.83 9.73 -5.70
N ILE A 187 -8.33 10.56 -4.80
CA ILE A 187 -9.04 11.01 -3.60
C ILE A 187 -8.91 12.52 -3.42
N ASN A 188 -9.81 13.08 -2.62
CA ASN A 188 -9.74 14.47 -2.18
C ASN A 188 -9.95 14.53 -0.67
N LEU A 189 -8.95 15.04 0.06
CA LEU A 189 -8.97 15.21 1.50
C LEU A 189 -9.36 16.65 1.84
N ALA A 190 -10.53 16.82 2.46
CA ALA A 190 -10.92 18.12 3.01
C ALA A 190 -10.17 18.38 4.33
N GLN A 191 -10.24 19.63 4.80
CA GLN A 191 -9.66 19.99 6.09
C GLN A 191 -10.28 19.17 7.24
N GLY A 192 -9.45 18.38 7.91
CA GLY A 192 -9.83 17.50 9.01
C GLY A 192 -9.97 16.03 8.59
N ASP A 193 -9.97 15.73 7.29
CA ASP A 193 -9.93 14.36 6.81
C ASP A 193 -8.52 13.77 6.98
N MET A 194 -8.44 12.45 7.08
CA MET A 194 -7.18 11.72 7.17
C MET A 194 -7.11 10.63 6.11
N LEU A 195 -5.91 10.43 5.57
CA LEU A 195 -5.55 9.21 4.84
C LEU A 195 -4.83 8.28 5.82
N LEU A 196 -5.32 7.05 5.94
CA LEU A 196 -4.67 5.97 6.69
C LEU A 196 -4.20 4.91 5.70
N LEU A 197 -2.91 4.58 5.72
CA LEU A 197 -2.36 3.41 5.04
C LEU A 197 -2.01 2.37 6.11
N CYS A 198 -2.37 1.10 5.89
CA CYS A 198 -2.03 0.03 6.82
C CYS A 198 -1.79 -1.32 6.12
N SER A 199 -0.95 -2.16 6.72
CA SER A 199 -0.86 -3.59 6.38
C SER A 199 -2.06 -4.36 6.95
N ASP A 200 -2.17 -5.63 6.56
CA ASP A 200 -3.22 -6.53 7.05
C ASP A 200 -3.09 -6.79 8.57
N GLY A 201 -1.90 -6.56 9.14
CA GLY A 201 -1.61 -6.68 10.58
C GLY A 201 -2.45 -5.75 11.45
N LEU A 202 -2.93 -4.62 10.89
CA LEU A 202 -3.91 -3.76 11.55
C LEU A 202 -5.35 -4.17 11.22
N SER A 203 -5.70 -4.21 9.93
CA SER A 203 -7.08 -4.38 9.47
C SER A 203 -7.67 -5.76 9.75
N ASN A 204 -6.84 -6.78 10.00
CA ASN A 204 -7.30 -8.10 10.44
C ASN A 204 -7.63 -8.17 11.94
N ILE A 205 -7.16 -7.22 12.74
CA ILE A 205 -7.25 -7.25 14.21
C ILE A 205 -8.18 -6.15 14.73
N VAL A 206 -8.14 -4.97 14.11
CA VAL A 206 -8.92 -3.80 14.50
C VAL A 206 -9.99 -3.56 13.44
N SER A 207 -11.24 -3.43 13.88
CA SER A 207 -12.36 -3.11 12.99
C SER A 207 -12.30 -1.69 12.46
N ASP A 208 -13.01 -1.43 11.36
CA ASP A 208 -13.13 -0.10 10.77
C ASP A 208 -13.73 0.89 11.79
N GLU A 209 -14.73 0.48 12.55
CA GLU A 209 -15.34 1.29 13.61
C GLU A 209 -14.33 1.64 14.72
N GLU A 210 -13.53 0.68 15.17
CA GLU A 210 -12.48 0.95 16.16
C GLU A 210 -11.39 1.89 15.59
N MET A 211 -10.98 1.69 14.33
CA MET A 211 -10.03 2.58 13.67
C MET A 211 -10.56 4.02 13.57
N LEU A 212 -11.85 4.19 13.28
CA LEU A 212 -12.52 5.49 13.26
C LEU A 212 -12.51 6.13 14.66
N ASP A 213 -12.88 5.37 15.70
CA ASP A 213 -12.91 5.86 17.09
C ASP A 213 -11.53 6.38 17.53
N TYR A 214 -10.45 5.62 17.27
CA TYR A 214 -9.09 6.04 17.61
C TYR A 214 -8.59 7.21 16.76
N ALA A 215 -9.06 7.35 15.52
CA ALA A 215 -8.64 8.46 14.66
C ALA A 215 -9.12 9.82 15.20
N VAL A 216 -10.16 9.88 16.05
CA VAL A 216 -10.67 11.11 16.66
C VAL A 216 -9.59 11.82 17.48
N ASP A 217 -8.68 11.08 18.11
CA ASP A 217 -7.66 11.59 19.03
C ASP A 217 -6.45 12.28 18.34
N TYR A 218 -6.36 12.24 17.00
CA TYR A 218 -5.22 12.75 16.21
C TYR A 218 -5.50 14.03 15.42
#